data_AF-A0A2V4H7C8-F1
#
_entry.id   AF-A0A2V4H7C8-F1
#
_cell.length_a   1.000
_cell.length_b   1.000
_cell.length_c   1.000
_cell.angle_alpha   90.00
_cell.angle_beta   90.00
_cell.angle_gamma   90.00
#
_symmetry.space_group_name_H-M   'P 1'
#
loop_
_entity.id
_entity.type
_entity.pdbx_description
1 polymer ?
#
loop_
_entity_poly.entity_id
_entity_poly.type
_entity_poly.pdbx_seq_one_letter_code
_entity_poly.pdbx_strand_id
1 'polypeptide(L)'
;MNSKVFKSLIFYIIGVMSLYVSVLMSQYFKYKGDFVYAMPLIFPIVFAFVFFSISVLFIMDRKYPWFFRTGIMSLVSGITLFIFGMISFQFKVNSIIWAGSLGISVLFILLAIVRLIIQRGLTAYKRQKNQ
;
A
#
# COMPACT_ATOMS: atom_id res chain seq x y z
N MET A 1 24.93 0.92 5.02
CA MET A 1 23.49 0.59 4.92
C MET A 1 23.33 -0.66 4.07
N ASN A 2 22.57 -1.66 4.53
CA ASN A 2 22.43 -2.95 3.83
C ASN A 2 21.77 -2.74 2.44
N SER A 3 22.31 -3.31 1.36
CA SER A 3 21.85 -3.06 -0.03
C SER A 3 20.34 -3.29 -0.21
N LYS A 4 19.78 -4.27 0.51
CA LYS A 4 18.35 -4.56 0.55
C LYS A 4 17.51 -3.42 1.13
N VAL A 5 17.97 -2.82 2.21
CA VAL A 5 17.28 -1.71 2.90
C VAL A 5 17.27 -0.47 2.01
N PHE A 6 18.39 -0.17 1.35
CA PHE A 6 18.48 0.94 0.40
C PHE A 6 17.51 0.77 -0.78
N LYS A 7 17.47 -0.43 -1.40
CA LYS A 7 16.51 -0.74 -2.48
C LYS A 7 15.07 -0.57 -1.99
N SER A 8 14.74 -1.17 -0.84
CA SER A 8 13.40 -1.04 -0.26
C SER A 8 12.98 0.41 -0.06
N LEU A 9 13.89 1.26 0.42
CA LEU A 9 13.66 2.68 0.61
C LEU A 9 13.38 3.39 -0.72
N ILE A 10 14.16 3.12 -1.77
CA ILE A 10 13.93 3.67 -3.12
C ILE A 10 12.53 3.32 -3.61
N PHE A 11 12.15 2.04 -3.57
CA PHE A 11 10.82 1.60 -4.01
C PHE A 11 9.71 2.24 -3.17
N TYR A 12 9.91 2.41 -1.86
CA TYR A 12 8.95 3.08 -0.99
C TYR A 12 8.77 4.56 -1.38
N ILE A 13 9.87 5.28 -1.60
CA ILE A 13 9.85 6.69 -2.02
C ILE A 13 9.15 6.84 -3.37
N ILE A 14 9.44 5.97 -4.35
CA ILE A 14 8.75 5.98 -5.65
C ILE A 14 7.24 5.76 -5.47
N GLY A 15 6.84 4.88 -4.55
CA GLY A 15 5.43 4.67 -4.20
C GLY A 15 4.78 5.94 -3.63
N VAL A 16 5.44 6.62 -2.69
CA VAL A 16 4.96 7.89 -2.13
C VAL A 16 4.86 8.98 -3.20
N MET A 17 5.86 9.09 -4.08
CA MET A 17 5.83 10.04 -5.20
C MET A 17 4.67 9.76 -6.14
N SER A 18 4.33 8.49 -6.37
CA SER A 18 3.15 8.12 -7.17
C SER A 18 1.84 8.56 -6.51
N LEU A 19 1.71 8.44 -5.19
CA LEU A 19 0.56 9.00 -4.46
C LEU A 19 0.48 10.52 -4.58
N TYR A 20 1.61 11.21 -4.52
CA TYR A 20 1.66 12.66 -4.71
C TYR A 20 1.22 13.07 -6.13
N VAL A 21 1.62 12.30 -7.16
CA VAL A 21 1.12 12.50 -8.54
C VAL A 21 -0.39 12.34 -8.61
N SER A 22 -1.00 11.38 -7.90
CA SER A 22 -2.47 11.26 -7.84
C SER A 22 -3.13 12.54 -7.31
N VAL A 23 -2.57 13.13 -6.24
CA VAL A 23 -3.06 14.39 -5.67
C VAL A 23 -2.93 15.54 -6.66
N LEU A 24 -1.78 15.67 -7.34
CA LEU A 24 -1.60 16.70 -8.36
C LEU A 24 -2.59 16.54 -9.51
N MET A 25 -2.76 15.32 -10.04
CA MET A 25 -3.71 15.04 -11.11
C MET A 25 -5.14 15.41 -10.72
N SER A 26 -5.50 15.28 -9.44
CA SER A 26 -6.83 15.66 -8.93
C SER A 26 -7.14 17.15 -9.05
N GLN A 27 -6.12 18.00 -9.09
CA GLN A 27 -6.27 19.44 -9.22
C GLN A 27 -6.55 19.83 -10.68
N TYR A 28 -5.95 19.10 -11.62
CA TYR A 28 -6.13 19.33 -13.07
C TYR A 28 -7.36 18.60 -13.64
N PHE A 29 -7.68 17.41 -13.12
CA PHE A 29 -8.80 16.58 -13.59
C PHE A 29 -9.93 16.56 -12.56
N LYS A 30 -10.98 17.34 -12.81
CA LYS A 30 -12.22 17.28 -12.02
C LYS A 30 -13.02 16.05 -12.43
N TYR A 31 -13.17 15.10 -11.50
CA TYR A 31 -14.06 13.95 -11.66
C TYR A 31 -15.50 14.41 -11.86
N LYS A 32 -16.13 13.99 -12.96
CA LYS A 32 -17.53 14.31 -13.32
C LYS A 32 -18.47 13.10 -13.25
N GLY A 33 -18.07 12.01 -12.60
CA GLY A 33 -18.88 10.78 -12.48
C GLY A 33 -18.51 9.68 -13.49
N ASP A 34 -17.70 9.99 -14.50
CA ASP A 34 -17.26 9.04 -15.52
C ASP A 34 -15.95 8.35 -15.15
N PHE A 35 -15.92 7.02 -15.27
CA PHE A 35 -14.76 6.18 -14.91
C PHE A 35 -13.50 6.53 -15.73
N VAL A 36 -13.65 6.88 -17.00
CA VAL A 36 -12.52 7.26 -17.88
C VAL A 36 -11.76 8.47 -17.32
N TYR A 37 -12.47 9.43 -16.72
CA TYR A 37 -11.85 10.59 -16.09
C TYR A 37 -11.30 10.30 -14.69
N ALA A 38 -11.68 9.18 -14.07
CA ALA A 38 -11.10 8.72 -12.81
C ALA A 38 -9.78 7.95 -13.01
N MET A 39 -9.56 7.34 -14.18
CA MET A 39 -8.36 6.56 -14.46
C MET A 39 -7.05 7.31 -14.15
N PRO A 40 -6.83 8.55 -14.61
CA PRO A 40 -5.59 9.29 -14.32
C PRO A 40 -5.35 9.53 -12.83
N LEU A 41 -6.41 9.54 -12.02
CA LEU A 41 -6.35 9.72 -10.57
C LEU A 41 -6.02 8.39 -9.87
N ILE A 42 -6.59 7.29 -10.35
CA ILE A 42 -6.50 5.96 -9.74
C ILE A 42 -5.18 5.26 -10.13
N PHE A 43 -4.70 5.41 -11.37
CA PHE A 43 -3.49 4.75 -11.85
C PHE A 43 -2.28 4.97 -10.92
N PRO A 44 -1.95 6.21 -10.52
CA PRO A 44 -0.81 6.44 -9.63
C PRO A 44 -0.97 5.77 -8.25
N ILE A 45 -2.20 5.60 -7.76
CA ILE A 45 -2.49 4.88 -6.51
C ILE A 45 -2.22 3.38 -6.67
N VAL A 46 -2.61 2.80 -7.80
CA VAL A 46 -2.34 1.39 -8.11
C VAL A 46 -0.83 1.15 -8.25
N PHE A 47 -0.11 2.04 -8.94
CA PHE A 47 1.35 1.96 -9.01
C PHE A 47 1.98 2.06 -7.61
N ALA A 48 1.53 3.00 -6.78
CA ALA A 48 2.01 3.12 -5.41
C ALA A 48 1.88 1.81 -4.62
N PHE A 49 0.74 1.12 -4.76
CA PHE A 49 0.52 -0.19 -4.13
C PHE A 49 1.55 -1.24 -4.56
N VAL A 50 1.85 -1.31 -5.87
CA VAL A 50 2.88 -2.23 -6.40
C VAL A 50 4.25 -1.89 -5.83
N PHE A 51 4.60 -0.60 -5.81
CA PHE A 51 5.87 -0.12 -5.26
C PHE A 51 6.03 -0.42 -3.77
N PHE A 52 4.98 -0.22 -2.96
CA PHE A 52 5.00 -0.58 -1.53
C PHE A 52 5.15 -2.09 -1.32
N SER A 53 4.45 -2.89 -2.11
CA SER A 53 4.57 -4.35 -2.03
C SER A 53 5.99 -4.83 -2.36
N ILE A 54 6.60 -4.26 -3.41
CA ILE A 54 8.00 -4.54 -3.79
C ILE A 54 8.97 -4.05 -2.70
N SER A 55 8.72 -2.88 -2.11
CA SER A 55 9.52 -2.35 -1.00
C SER A 55 9.57 -3.33 0.18
N VAL A 56 8.42 -3.87 0.58
CA VAL A 56 8.32 -4.89 1.65
C VAL A 56 9.04 -6.18 1.26
N LEU A 57 8.92 -6.61 0.00
CA LEU A 57 9.64 -7.79 -0.52
C LEU A 57 11.15 -7.68 -0.41
N PHE A 58 11.72 -6.48 -0.51
CA PHE A 58 13.16 -6.26 -0.35
C PHE A 58 13.64 -6.29 1.10
N ILE A 59 12.82 -5.80 2.04
CA ILE A 59 13.14 -5.84 3.49
C ILE A 59 12.92 -7.24 4.08
N MET A 60 11.87 -7.94 3.66
CA MET A 60 11.58 -9.27 4.17
C MET A 60 12.42 -10.32 3.48
N ASP A 61 13.31 -10.97 4.25
CA ASP A 61 14.09 -12.08 3.74
C ASP A 61 13.20 -13.21 3.20
N ARG A 62 13.70 -13.88 2.16
CA ARG A 62 13.05 -15.05 1.55
C ARG A 62 12.84 -16.20 2.51
N LYS A 63 13.50 -16.17 3.67
CA LYS A 63 13.29 -17.13 4.75
C LYS A 63 11.80 -17.11 5.14
N TYR A 64 11.19 -15.95 5.36
CA TYR A 64 9.82 -15.90 5.85
C TYR A 64 8.78 -16.52 4.91
N PRO A 65 7.75 -17.21 5.45
CA PRO A 65 6.70 -17.83 4.64
C PRO A 65 5.96 -16.80 3.79
N TRP A 66 5.55 -17.20 2.58
CA TRP A 66 4.86 -16.31 1.64
C TRP A 66 3.58 -15.69 2.21
N PHE A 67 2.79 -16.47 2.96
CA PHE A 67 1.59 -15.96 3.63
C PHE A 67 1.88 -14.87 4.67
N PHE A 68 2.98 -14.99 5.42
CA PHE A 68 3.41 -13.95 6.35
C PHE A 68 3.85 -12.69 5.59
N ARG A 69 4.66 -12.86 4.55
CA ARG A 69 5.14 -11.74 3.72
C ARG A 69 4.01 -10.97 3.06
N THR A 70 3.06 -11.66 2.46
CA THR A 70 1.90 -11.03 1.81
C THR A 70 0.94 -10.39 2.82
N GLY A 71 0.84 -10.93 4.04
CA GLY A 71 0.16 -10.27 5.15
C GLY A 71 0.80 -8.93 5.50
N ILE A 72 2.14 -8.88 5.63
CA ILE A 72 2.87 -7.64 5.89
C ILE A 72 2.78 -6.66 4.71
N MET A 73 2.85 -7.11 3.45
CA MET A 73 2.64 -6.24 2.28
C MET A 73 1.27 -5.55 2.33
N SER A 74 0.21 -6.32 2.62
CA SER A 74 -1.15 -5.80 2.75
C SER A 74 -1.25 -4.81 3.92
N LEU A 75 -0.61 -5.13 5.04
CA LEU A 75 -0.61 -4.26 6.22
C LEU A 75 0.08 -2.92 5.96
N VAL A 76 1.30 -2.95 5.40
CA VAL A 76 2.09 -1.76 5.09
C VAL A 76 1.34 -0.90 4.08
N SER A 77 0.87 -1.50 2.98
CA SER A 77 0.13 -0.76 1.96
C SER A 77 -1.17 -0.17 2.51
N GLY A 78 -1.89 -0.92 3.36
CA GLY A 78 -3.09 -0.46 4.02
C GLY A 78 -2.83 0.74 4.93
N ILE A 79 -1.83 0.67 5.82
CA ILE A 79 -1.49 1.79 6.71
C ILE A 79 -1.07 3.02 5.91
N THR A 80 -0.22 2.86 4.88
CA THR A 80 0.23 3.99 4.06
C THR A 80 -0.94 4.64 3.32
N LEU A 81 -1.86 3.85 2.74
CA LEU A 81 -3.06 4.37 2.08
C LEU A 81 -4.04 5.01 3.05
N PHE A 82 -4.13 4.51 4.30
CA PHE A 82 -4.96 5.11 5.33
C PHE A 82 -4.45 6.51 5.70
N ILE A 83 -3.15 6.63 5.99
CA ILE A 83 -2.51 7.91 6.27
C ILE A 83 -2.67 8.87 5.08
N PHE A 84 -2.42 8.38 3.86
CA PHE A 84 -2.62 9.15 2.64
C PHE A 84 -4.06 9.63 2.46
N GLY A 85 -5.05 8.78 2.74
CA GLY A 85 -6.47 9.14 2.69
C GLY A 85 -6.80 10.27 3.67
N MET A 86 -6.30 10.18 4.92
CA MET A 86 -6.49 11.23 5.94
C MET A 86 -5.84 12.56 5.52
N ILE A 87 -4.60 12.52 5.01
CA ILE A 87 -3.89 13.70 4.51
C ILE A 87 -4.66 14.32 3.33
N SER A 88 -5.08 13.49 2.37
CA SER A 88 -5.83 13.94 1.19
C SER A 88 -7.17 14.59 1.56
N PHE A 89 -7.86 14.06 2.57
CA PHE A 89 -9.07 14.66 3.12
C PHE A 89 -8.79 16.07 3.68
N GLN A 90 -7.71 16.22 4.45
CA GLN A 90 -7.32 17.52 5.02
C GLN A 90 -6.98 18.56 3.93
N PHE A 91 -6.35 18.15 2.84
CA PHE A 91 -6.05 19.01 1.69
C PHE A 91 -7.26 19.27 0.76
N LYS A 92 -8.46 18.80 1.13
CA LYS A 92 -9.69 18.94 0.33
C LYS A 92 -9.54 18.40 -1.10
N VAL A 93 -8.73 17.34 -1.24
CA VAL A 93 -8.56 16.59 -2.50
C VAL A 93 -9.90 15.97 -2.90
N ASN A 94 -10.05 15.66 -4.19
CA ASN A 94 -11.26 15.03 -4.72
C ASN A 94 -11.68 13.78 -3.90
N SER A 95 -12.99 13.63 -3.66
CA SER A 95 -13.53 12.58 -2.79
C SER A 95 -13.20 11.17 -3.23
N ILE A 96 -13.09 10.95 -4.54
CA ILE A 96 -12.71 9.65 -5.08
C ILE A 96 -11.33 9.19 -4.59
N ILE A 97 -10.40 10.11 -4.35
CA ILE A 97 -9.03 9.80 -3.92
C ILE A 97 -9.01 9.52 -2.42
N TRP A 98 -9.52 10.44 -1.60
CA TRP A 98 -9.45 10.25 -0.15
C TRP A 98 -10.37 9.12 0.31
N ALA A 99 -11.64 9.09 -0.15
CA ALA A 99 -12.59 8.06 0.26
C ALA A 99 -12.22 6.69 -0.32
N GLY A 100 -11.74 6.65 -1.57
CA GLY A 100 -11.23 5.42 -2.19
C GLY A 100 -10.03 4.86 -1.44
N SER A 101 -9.07 5.72 -1.08
CA SER A 101 -7.88 5.31 -0.33
C SER A 101 -8.24 4.82 1.08
N LEU A 102 -9.15 5.50 1.78
CA LEU A 102 -9.64 5.06 3.08
C LEU A 102 -10.37 3.71 2.99
N GLY A 103 -11.30 3.55 2.05
CA GLY A 103 -12.03 2.29 1.87
C GLY A 103 -11.10 1.11 1.56
N ILE A 104 -10.19 1.27 0.60
CA ILE A 104 -9.23 0.23 0.22
C ILE A 104 -8.25 -0.06 1.37
N SER A 105 -7.82 0.96 2.12
CA SER A 105 -6.91 0.76 3.25
C SER A 105 -7.53 -0.10 4.34
N VAL A 106 -8.79 0.14 4.71
CA VAL A 106 -9.51 -0.67 5.70
C VAL A 106 -9.61 -2.12 5.23
N LEU A 107 -9.95 -2.34 3.95
CA LEU A 107 -9.99 -3.68 3.37
C LEU A 107 -8.62 -4.38 3.45
N PHE A 108 -7.53 -3.68 3.13
CA PHE A 108 -6.18 -4.27 3.21
C PHE A 108 -5.73 -4.57 4.64
N ILE A 109 -6.10 -3.73 5.61
CA ILE A 109 -5.80 -3.98 7.02
C ILE A 109 -6.58 -5.21 7.50
N LEU A 110 -7.86 -5.32 7.16
CA LEU A 110 -8.67 -6.50 7.50
C LEU A 110 -8.11 -7.77 6.87
N LEU A 111 -7.77 -7.73 5.57
CA LEU A 111 -7.16 -8.87 4.87
C LEU A 111 -5.81 -9.25 5.49
N ALA A 112 -5.00 -8.28 5.90
CA ALA A 112 -3.74 -8.53 6.58
C ALA A 112 -3.94 -9.25 7.91
N ILE A 113 -4.89 -8.79 8.73
CA ILE A 113 -5.24 -9.42 10.02
C ILE A 113 -5.70 -10.86 9.80
N VAL A 114 -6.63 -11.08 8.87
CA VAL A 114 -7.11 -12.42 8.50
C VAL A 114 -5.95 -13.32 8.06
N ARG A 115 -5.03 -12.82 7.22
CA ARG A 115 -3.88 -13.60 6.76
C ARG A 115 -2.91 -13.96 7.88
N LEU A 116 -2.60 -12.99 8.73
CA LEU A 116 -1.60 -13.16 9.78
C LEU A 116 -2.12 -14.07 10.91
N ILE A 117 -3.39 -13.92 11.29
CA ILE A 117 -4.01 -14.62 12.41
C ILE A 117 -4.67 -15.94 11.97
N ILE A 118 -5.58 -15.90 11.00
CA ILE A 118 -6.44 -17.04 10.64
C ILE A 118 -5.70 -18.00 9.71
N GLN A 119 -5.01 -17.50 8.68
CA GLN A 119 -4.23 -18.34 7.76
C GLN A 119 -2.87 -18.77 8.33
N ARG A 120 -2.70 -18.68 9.66
CA ARG A 120 -1.50 -19.13 10.39
C ARG A 120 -0.20 -18.49 9.90
N GLY A 121 -0.22 -17.30 9.29
CA GLY A 121 0.99 -16.60 8.87
C GLY A 121 2.00 -16.42 10.03
N LEU A 122 1.50 -16.06 11.21
CA LEU A 122 2.28 -15.98 12.45
C LEU A 122 2.76 -17.36 12.95
N THR A 123 1.95 -18.40 12.83
CA THR A 123 2.33 -19.76 13.24
C THR A 123 3.41 -20.33 12.31
N ALA A 124 3.32 -20.08 11.01
CA ALA A 124 4.32 -20.47 10.02
C ALA A 124 5.66 -19.75 10.27
N TYR A 125 5.62 -18.45 10.59
CA TYR A 125 6.79 -17.69 11.04
C TYR A 125 7.42 -18.30 12.31
N LYS A 126 6.61 -18.61 13.33
CA LYS A 126 7.09 -19.20 14.59
C LYS A 126 7.71 -20.59 14.39
N ARG A 127 7.13 -21.44 13.54
CA ARG A 127 7.68 -22.77 13.22
C ARG A 127 9.05 -22.69 12.57
N GLN A 128 9.23 -21.76 11.63
CA GLN A 128 10.52 -21.59 10.97
C GLN A 128 11.59 -20.99 11.88
N LYS A 129 11.23 -20.15 12.85
CA LYS A 129 12.17 -19.60 13.84
C LYS A 129 12.67 -20.68 14.83
N ASN A 130 11.89 -21.73 15.05
CA ASN A 130 12.20 -22.84 15.95
C ASN A 130 12.87 -24.04 15.25
N GLN A 131 13.18 -23.93 13.95
CA GLN A 131 14.02 -24.85 13.18
C GLN A 131 15.39 -24.21 12.95
#